data_AF-A0A7R7TDZ7-F1
#
_entry.id   AF-A0A7R7TDZ7-F1
#
_cell.length_a   1.000
_cell.length_b   1.000
_cell.length_c   1.000
_cell.angle_alpha   90.00
_cell.angle_beta   90.00
_cell.angle_gamma   90.00
#
_symmetry.space_group_name_H-M   'P 1'
#
loop_
_entity.id
_entity.type
_entity.pdbx_description
1 polymer ?
#
loop_
_entity_poly.entity_id
_entity_poly.type
_entity_poly.pdbx_seq_one_letter_code
_entity_poly.pdbx_strand_id
1 'polypeptide(L)'
;MRNAKGFTLIELLIVIAIIGILAAVLVPNLLNARRTAQIRAEQAYAQNVYKVANAAIAEDPNIAEADVDSEDCTGGYSVGNYDAGPAPQTLTECSVDYDPTTQTVTVEWSGAGSGTIP
;
A
#
# COMPACT_ATOMS: atom_id res chain seq x y z
N MET A 1 -52.90 28.21 -5.08
CA MET A 1 -53.03 26.99 -4.24
C MET A 1 -51.75 26.18 -4.38
N ARG A 2 -50.95 26.05 -3.31
CA ARG A 2 -49.70 25.28 -3.34
C ARG A 2 -50.03 23.81 -3.05
N ASN A 3 -50.01 22.97 -4.08
CA ASN A 3 -50.04 21.52 -3.93
C ASN A 3 -48.72 21.05 -3.30
N ALA A 4 -48.66 21.01 -1.97
CA ALA A 4 -47.59 20.31 -1.27
C ALA A 4 -47.88 18.81 -1.38
N LYS A 5 -47.25 18.14 -2.37
CA LYS A 5 -47.17 16.67 -2.38
C LYS A 5 -46.26 16.27 -1.21
N GLY A 6 -46.86 15.74 -0.14
CA GLY A 6 -46.11 15.16 0.97
C GLY A 6 -45.49 13.83 0.56
N PHE A 7 -44.26 13.58 1.03
CA PHE A 7 -43.60 12.28 0.92
C PHE A 7 -44.32 11.27 1.81
N THR A 8 -44.67 10.10 1.29
CA THR A 8 -45.37 9.09 2.09
C THR A 8 -44.38 8.30 2.95
N LEU A 9 -44.80 7.89 4.14
CA LEU A 9 -43.96 7.04 5.00
C LEU A 9 -43.63 5.69 4.32
N ILE A 10 -44.55 5.17 3.52
CA ILE A 10 -44.34 3.92 2.78
C ILE A 10 -43.27 4.06 1.69
N GLU A 11 -43.19 5.22 1.01
CA GLU A 11 -42.10 5.51 0.07
C GLU A 11 -40.75 5.50 0.79
N LEU A 12 -40.66 6.08 1.99
CA LEU A 12 -39.42 6.07 2.75
C LEU A 12 -39.01 4.65 3.20
N LEU A 13 -40.00 3.84 3.62
CA LEU A 13 -39.77 2.47 4.08
C LEU A 13 -39.26 1.55 2.97
N ILE A 14 -39.81 1.65 1.77
CA ILE A 14 -39.36 0.83 0.64
C ILE A 14 -37.94 1.23 0.22
N VAL A 15 -37.62 2.52 0.24
CA VAL A 15 -36.28 3.01 -0.13
C VAL A 15 -35.21 2.47 0.82
N ILE A 16 -35.41 2.57 2.14
CA ILE A 16 -34.44 2.03 3.10
C ILE A 16 -34.34 0.50 3.02
N ALA A 17 -35.43 -0.20 2.69
CA ALA A 17 -35.41 -1.64 2.51
C ALA A 17 -34.54 -2.06 1.31
N ILE A 18 -34.66 -1.38 0.18
CA ILE A 18 -33.84 -1.64 -1.01
C ILE A 18 -32.38 -1.26 -0.74
N ILE A 19 -32.12 -0.10 -0.12
CA ILE A 19 -30.75 0.31 0.27
C ILE A 19 -30.13 -0.73 1.21
N GLY A 20 -30.91 -1.28 2.15
CA GLY A 20 -30.45 -2.33 3.06
C GLY A 20 -30.00 -3.60 2.35
N ILE A 21 -30.77 -4.07 1.36
CA ILE A 21 -30.43 -5.25 0.55
C ILE A 21 -29.15 -5.00 -0.26
N LEU A 22 -29.06 -3.84 -0.92
CA LEU A 22 -27.89 -3.46 -1.70
C LEU A 22 -26.65 -3.36 -0.82
N ALA A 23 -26.73 -2.65 0.31
CA ALA A 23 -25.63 -2.47 1.25
C ALA A 23 -25.11 -3.82 1.79
N ALA A 24 -25.99 -4.76 2.09
CA ALA A 24 -25.62 -6.09 2.60
C ALA A 24 -24.70 -6.86 1.63
N VAL A 25 -24.91 -6.73 0.32
CA VAL A 25 -24.10 -7.41 -0.70
C VAL A 25 -22.86 -6.59 -1.08
N LEU A 26 -22.98 -5.27 -1.15
CA LEU A 26 -21.93 -4.37 -1.62
C LEU A 26 -20.80 -4.17 -0.60
N VAL A 27 -21.12 -4.02 0.69
CA VAL A 27 -20.13 -3.74 1.74
C VAL A 27 -19.02 -4.79 1.84
N PRO A 28 -19.30 -6.11 1.95
CA PRO A 28 -18.23 -7.11 2.08
C PRO A 28 -17.32 -7.14 0.84
N ASN A 29 -17.88 -6.99 -0.36
CA ASN A 29 -17.09 -6.95 -1.59
C ASN A 29 -16.16 -5.73 -1.63
N LEU A 30 -16.68 -4.56 -1.26
CA LEU A 30 -15.87 -3.34 -1.18
C LEU A 30 -14.71 -3.47 -0.18
N LEU A 31 -14.96 -4.06 1.00
CA LEU A 31 -13.91 -4.27 2.00
C LEU A 31 -12.80 -5.21 1.49
N ASN A 32 -13.16 -6.30 0.82
CA ASN A 32 -12.19 -7.23 0.23
C ASN A 32 -11.39 -6.58 -0.91
N ALA A 33 -12.04 -5.80 -1.77
CA ALA A 33 -11.38 -5.07 -2.84
C ALA A 33 -10.38 -4.05 -2.30
N ARG A 34 -10.76 -3.29 -1.26
CA ARG A 34 -9.87 -2.33 -0.59
C ARG A 34 -8.65 -3.03 0.03
N ARG A 35 -8.86 -4.13 0.74
CA ARG A 35 -7.75 -4.90 1.33
C ARG A 35 -6.80 -5.44 0.26
N THR A 36 -7.34 -5.98 -0.83
CA THR A 36 -6.53 -6.48 -1.94
C THR A 36 -5.71 -5.35 -2.58
N ALA A 37 -6.31 -4.16 -2.78
CA ALA A 37 -5.60 -3.01 -3.32
C ALA A 37 -4.45 -2.57 -2.41
N GLN A 38 -4.63 -2.59 -1.09
CA GLN A 38 -3.59 -2.27 -0.11
C GLN A 38 -2.41 -3.24 -0.19
N ILE A 39 -2.68 -4.56 -0.17
CA ILE A 39 -1.65 -5.60 -0.31
C ILE A 39 -0.84 -5.41 -1.60
N ARG A 40 -1.50 -5.10 -2.72
CA ARG A 40 -0.84 -4.86 -4.00
C ARG A 40 0.00 -3.60 -3.99
N ALA A 41 -0.47 -2.53 -3.35
CA ALA A 41 0.29 -1.30 -3.22
C ALA A 41 1.56 -1.50 -2.38
N GLU A 42 1.47 -2.23 -1.26
CA GLU A 42 2.63 -2.56 -0.42
C GLU A 42 3.66 -3.41 -1.16
N GLN A 43 3.20 -4.46 -1.85
CA GLN A 43 4.08 -5.29 -2.67
C GLN A 43 4.75 -4.49 -3.80
N ALA A 44 4.02 -3.59 -4.45
CA ALA A 44 4.58 -2.73 -5.50
C ALA A 44 5.60 -1.74 -4.95
N TYR A 45 5.35 -1.19 -3.76
CA TYR A 45 6.29 -0.30 -3.08
C TYR A 45 7.58 -1.04 -2.71
N ALA A 46 7.51 -2.21 -2.08
CA ALA A 46 8.70 -3.02 -1.76
C ALA A 46 9.52 -3.37 -3.02
N GLN A 47 8.85 -3.66 -4.15
CA GLN A 47 9.51 -3.86 -5.44
C GLN A 47 10.20 -2.61 -5.98
N ASN A 48 9.65 -1.42 -5.72
CA ASN A 48 10.30 -0.16 -6.09
C ASN A 48 11.51 0.12 -5.20
N VAL A 49 11.40 -0.10 -3.89
CA VAL A 49 12.50 0.00 -2.92
C VAL A 49 13.67 -0.88 -3.38
N TYR A 50 13.40 -2.15 -3.67
CA TYR A 50 14.40 -3.08 -4.18
C TYR A 50 15.08 -2.58 -5.47
N LYS A 51 14.30 -2.06 -6.43
CA LYS A 51 14.86 -1.53 -7.69
C LYS A 51 15.72 -0.30 -7.48
N VAL A 52 15.31 0.59 -6.58
CA VAL A 52 16.04 1.82 -6.23
C VAL A 52 17.36 1.47 -5.55
N ALA A 53 17.35 0.56 -4.59
CA ALA A 53 18.56 0.05 -3.95
C ALA A 53 19.52 -0.56 -4.98
N ASN A 54 19.04 -1.46 -5.83
CA ASN A 54 19.86 -2.08 -6.89
C ASN A 54 20.37 -1.08 -7.93
N ALA A 55 19.62 -0.02 -8.23
CA ALA A 55 20.09 1.03 -9.13
C ALA A 55 21.29 1.79 -8.54
N ALA A 56 21.25 2.10 -7.24
CA ALA A 56 22.36 2.75 -6.55
C ALA A 56 23.62 1.86 -6.49
N ILE A 57 23.46 0.57 -6.19
CA ILE A 57 24.57 -0.40 -6.15
C ILE A 57 25.17 -0.62 -7.55
N ALA A 58 24.33 -0.61 -8.59
CA ALA A 58 24.81 -0.72 -9.97
C ALA A 58 25.60 0.52 -10.43
N GLU A 59 25.30 1.70 -9.86
CA GLU A 59 26.02 2.94 -10.15
C GLU A 59 27.35 3.02 -9.39
N ASP A 60 27.36 2.67 -8.11
CA ASP A 60 28.57 2.59 -7.28
C ASP A 60 28.70 1.20 -6.62
N PRO A 61 29.56 0.31 -7.16
CA PRO A 61 29.77 -1.01 -6.58
C PRO A 61 30.52 -0.99 -5.23
N ASN A 62 31.00 0.17 -4.77
CA ASN A 62 31.62 0.35 -3.45
C ASN A 62 30.77 1.22 -2.52
N ILE A 63 29.48 1.40 -2.82
CA ILE A 63 28.54 2.11 -1.95
C ILE A 63 28.59 1.53 -0.52
N ALA A 64 28.56 2.41 0.48
CA ALA A 64 28.61 1.97 1.87
C ALA A 64 27.30 1.28 2.26
N GLU A 65 27.42 0.22 3.05
CA GLU A 65 26.26 -0.53 3.59
C GLU A 65 25.25 0.40 4.26
N ALA A 66 25.74 1.32 5.10
CA ALA A 66 24.92 2.30 5.81
C ALA A 66 24.18 3.32 4.91
N ASP A 67 24.54 3.45 3.63
CA ASP A 67 23.82 4.32 2.69
C ASP A 67 22.63 3.60 2.03
N VAL A 68 22.66 2.26 1.98
CA VAL A 68 21.61 1.42 1.37
C VAL A 68 20.67 0.86 2.44
N ASP A 69 21.22 0.44 3.57
CA ASP A 69 20.46 -0.15 4.66
C ASP A 69 19.46 0.83 5.25
N SER A 70 18.29 0.30 5.58
CA SER A 70 17.28 1.03 6.34
C SER A 70 16.50 0.09 7.23
N GLU A 71 16.47 0.40 8.53
CA GLU A 71 15.58 -0.28 9.49
C GLU A 71 14.11 0.15 9.32
N ASP A 72 13.86 1.26 8.63
CA ASP A 72 12.52 1.80 8.41
C ASP A 72 12.39 2.48 7.04
N CYS A 73 11.73 1.80 6.10
CA CYS A 73 11.28 2.38 4.82
C CYS A 73 9.78 2.71 4.77
N THR A 74 9.08 2.77 5.91
CA THR A 74 7.65 3.13 5.97
C THR A 74 7.39 4.62 5.72
N GLY A 75 8.41 5.47 5.88
CA GLY A 75 8.36 6.90 5.57
C GLY A 75 8.71 7.27 4.12
N GLY A 76 9.08 6.28 3.31
CA GLY A 76 9.78 6.48 2.04
C GLY A 76 11.17 5.84 2.09
N TYR A 77 11.77 5.62 0.93
CA TYR A 77 13.13 5.11 0.80
C TYR A 77 13.83 5.80 -0.36
N SER A 78 15.03 6.30 -0.10
CA SER A 78 15.86 6.95 -1.09
C SER A 78 17.32 6.62 -0.82
N VAL A 79 18.07 6.32 -1.87
CA VAL A 79 19.51 6.10 -1.82
C VAL A 79 20.16 6.79 -3.01
N GLY A 80 21.18 7.60 -2.76
CA GLY A 80 21.77 8.48 -3.77
C GLY A 80 20.73 9.38 -4.43
N ASN A 81 20.58 9.27 -5.75
CA ASN A 81 19.62 10.04 -6.56
C ASN A 81 18.29 9.31 -6.83
N TYR A 82 18.12 8.11 -6.27
CA TYR A 82 16.95 7.25 -6.53
C TYR A 82 15.96 7.34 -5.36
N ASP A 83 14.67 7.37 -5.68
CA ASP A 83 13.57 7.48 -4.72
C ASP A 83 12.47 6.46 -5.06
N ALA A 84 12.03 5.70 -4.05
CA ALA A 84 11.02 4.65 -4.22
C ALA A 84 9.58 5.20 -4.30
N GLY A 85 9.42 6.52 -4.14
CA GLY A 85 8.14 7.19 -4.03
C GLY A 85 7.55 7.09 -2.63
N PRO A 86 6.30 7.58 -2.47
CA PRO A 86 5.63 7.55 -1.18
C PRO A 86 5.26 6.13 -0.77
N ALA A 87 5.59 5.78 0.46
CA ALA A 87 5.16 4.53 1.07
C ALA A 87 3.63 4.50 1.26
N PRO A 88 2.98 3.36 1.02
CA PRO A 88 1.58 3.15 1.38
C PRO A 88 1.36 3.33 2.89
N GLN A 89 0.30 4.03 3.27
CA GLN A 89 -0.03 4.31 4.69
C GLN A 89 -0.45 3.07 5.50
N THR A 90 -0.60 1.92 4.83
CA THR A 90 -0.94 0.65 5.46
C THR A 90 0.28 -0.19 5.82
N LEU A 91 1.46 0.23 5.38
CA LEU A 91 2.74 -0.38 5.77
C LEU A 91 2.98 -0.11 7.25
N THR A 92 3.31 -1.15 8.01
CA THR A 92 3.64 -1.07 9.44
C THR A 92 5.12 -1.28 9.70
N GLU A 93 5.77 -2.11 8.89
CA GLU A 93 7.20 -2.36 8.97
C GLU A 93 7.75 -2.47 7.55
N CYS A 94 8.99 -2.01 7.38
CA CYS A 94 9.70 -2.07 6.12
C CYS A 94 11.19 -1.95 6.41
N SER A 95 11.99 -2.92 6.01
CA SER A 95 13.45 -2.85 6.13
C SER A 95 14.13 -3.19 4.81
N VAL A 96 15.31 -2.61 4.64
CA VAL A 96 16.23 -2.86 3.53
C VAL A 96 17.54 -3.29 4.15
N ASP A 97 18.02 -4.47 3.75
CA ASP A 97 19.27 -5.08 4.18
C ASP A 97 20.14 -5.34 2.96
N TYR A 98 21.36 -4.81 2.94
CA TYR A 98 22.29 -4.89 1.83
C TYR A 98 23.59 -5.55 2.29
N ASP A 99 23.95 -6.66 1.63
CA ASP A 99 25.26 -7.29 1.85
C ASP A 99 26.26 -6.78 0.79
N PRO A 100 27.25 -5.94 1.17
CA PRO A 100 28.23 -5.40 0.24
C PRO A 100 29.20 -6.46 -0.31
N THR A 101 29.31 -7.62 0.34
CA THR A 101 30.19 -8.72 -0.11
C THR A 101 29.58 -9.46 -1.29
N THR A 102 28.27 -9.69 -1.24
CA THR A 102 27.53 -10.45 -2.27
C THR A 102 26.75 -9.54 -3.22
N GLN A 103 26.68 -8.25 -2.92
CA GLN A 103 25.88 -7.23 -3.63
C GLN A 103 24.39 -7.58 -3.69
N THR A 104 23.86 -8.21 -2.65
CA THR A 104 22.45 -8.59 -2.58
C THR A 104 21.66 -7.64 -1.68
N VAL A 105 20.45 -7.30 -2.10
CA VAL A 105 19.52 -6.48 -1.32
C VAL A 105 18.32 -7.32 -0.92
N THR A 106 17.99 -7.37 0.35
CA THR A 106 16.76 -7.96 0.86
C THR A 106 15.82 -6.85 1.32
N VAL A 107 14.57 -6.87 0.86
CA VAL A 107 13.52 -5.95 1.32
C VAL A 107 12.44 -6.75 2.02
N GLU A 108 12.25 -6.51 3.31
CA GLU A 108 11.17 -7.10 4.09
C GLU A 108 10.10 -6.06 4.38
N TRP A 109 8.82 -6.44 4.32
CA TRP A 109 7.73 -5.53 4.65
C TRP A 109 6.55 -6.23 5.30
N SER A 110 5.81 -5.48 6.12
CA SER A 110 4.56 -5.90 6.73
C SER A 110 3.54 -4.75 6.79
N GLY A 111 2.24 -5.08 6.80
CA GLY A 111 1.13 -4.13 6.73
C GLY A 111 -0.21 -4.85 6.52
N ALA A 112 -0.95 -4.45 5.47
CA ALA A 112 -2.14 -5.18 5.02
C ALA A 112 -1.80 -6.58 4.48
N GLY A 113 -0.59 -6.74 3.92
CA GLY A 113 0.08 -8.00 3.61
C GLY A 113 1.49 -8.03 4.19
N SER A 114 2.27 -9.03 3.83
CA SER A 114 3.68 -9.12 4.21
C SER A 114 4.46 -9.91 3.18
N GLY A 115 5.78 -9.73 3.15
CA GLY A 115 6.66 -10.52 2.30
C GLY A 115 8.12 -10.09 2.41
N THR A 116 8.94 -10.79 1.64
CA THR A 116 10.38 -10.53 1.49
C THR A 116 10.73 -10.59 0.01
N ILE A 117 11.51 -9.64 -0.48
CA ILE A 117 12.13 -9.65 -1.82
C ILE A 117 13.64 -9.84 -1.61
N PRO A 118 14.21 -10.95 -2.09
CA PRO A 118 15.66 -11.19 -2.04
C PRO A 118 16.39 -10.55 -3.22
#